data_AF-A0A940A6U7-F1
#
_entry.id   AF-A0A940A6U7-F1
#
_cell.length_a   1.000
_cell.length_b   1.000
_cell.length_c   1.000
_cell.angle_alpha   90.00
_cell.angle_beta   90.00
_cell.angle_gamma   90.00
#
_symmetry.space_group_name_H-M   'P 1'
#
loop_
_entity.id
_entity.type
_entity.pdbx_description
1 polymer ?
#
loop_
_entity_poly.entity_id
_entity_poly.type
_entity_poly.pdbx_seq_one_letter_code
_entity_poly.pdbx_strand_id
1 'polypeptide(L)'
;MADNYLEKRQEEISRAATVSNRPSLETLIRRNRSVRGYDQSYVVHERQLKAMVAVNPKVASSVNQQALRFHLVTKGPEADEVNRHIKMGRALPELHLPFPGTEPEAFIVVCTTKPENPGLLIDLGISVQTMLLKAVDLGLNGLIIRNFDHAALQAGLGLPLEPICVVAVGKSAEKIELVEISAEESIKYYRKDGIHYVPKIRVEDIII
;
A
#
# COMPACT_ATOMS: atom_id res chain seq x y z
N MET A 1 34.80 -45.83 -10.08
CA MET A 1 33.90 -45.05 -9.21
C MET A 1 32.95 -44.32 -10.13
N ALA A 2 31.67 -44.72 -10.15
CA ALA A 2 30.67 -44.14 -11.05
C ALA A 2 30.42 -42.69 -10.62
N ASP A 3 30.58 -41.80 -11.59
CA ASP A 3 30.57 -40.35 -11.40
C ASP A 3 29.17 -39.88 -10.99
N ASN A 4 29.10 -39.14 -9.89
CA ASN A 4 27.85 -38.73 -9.27
C ASN A 4 27.20 -37.51 -9.95
N TYR A 5 27.28 -37.49 -11.29
CA TYR A 5 26.90 -36.35 -12.12
C TYR A 5 25.39 -36.09 -12.06
N LEU A 6 24.59 -37.15 -12.07
CA LEU A 6 23.13 -37.05 -12.07
C LEU A 6 22.59 -36.58 -10.70
N GLU A 7 23.14 -37.06 -9.59
CA GLU A 7 22.74 -36.57 -8.26
C GLU A 7 23.20 -35.13 -8.04
N LYS A 8 24.42 -34.76 -8.46
CA LYS A 8 24.89 -33.36 -8.42
C LYS A 8 23.99 -32.43 -9.24
N ARG A 9 23.58 -32.85 -10.44
CA ARG A 9 22.62 -32.06 -11.24
C ARG A 9 21.24 -31.99 -10.62
N GLN A 10 20.75 -33.06 -9.98
CA GLN A 10 19.49 -33.03 -9.25
C GLN A 10 19.58 -32.15 -8.00
N GLU A 11 20.73 -32.11 -7.32
CA GLU A 11 21.00 -31.19 -6.21
C GLU A 11 21.15 -29.74 -6.69
N GLU A 12 21.74 -29.48 -7.85
CA GLU A 12 21.82 -28.13 -8.43
C GLU A 12 20.45 -27.64 -8.91
N ILE A 13 19.65 -28.50 -9.54
CA ILE A 13 18.28 -28.19 -9.97
C ILE A 13 17.37 -28.01 -8.75
N SER A 14 17.53 -28.83 -7.71
CA SER A 14 16.77 -28.65 -6.46
C SER A 14 17.21 -27.39 -5.72
N ARG A 15 18.51 -27.08 -5.67
CA ARG A 15 19.04 -25.80 -5.13
C ARG A 15 18.50 -24.59 -5.89
N ALA A 16 18.49 -24.65 -7.22
CA ALA A 16 17.92 -23.61 -8.08
C ALA A 16 16.40 -23.48 -7.91
N ALA A 17 15.69 -24.58 -7.67
CA ALA A 17 14.26 -24.58 -7.35
C ALA A 17 13.95 -24.11 -5.90
N THR A 18 14.93 -24.18 -4.98
CA THR A 18 14.78 -23.75 -3.59
C THR A 18 15.14 -22.29 -3.32
N VAL A 19 15.72 -21.56 -4.29
CA VAL A 19 15.73 -20.09 -4.23
C VAL A 19 14.32 -19.62 -4.57
N SER A 20 13.44 -19.70 -3.57
CA SER A 20 12.15 -19.03 -3.60
C SER A 20 12.40 -17.58 -3.99
N ASN A 21 12.01 -17.19 -5.20
CA ASN A 21 12.13 -15.85 -5.76
C ASN A 21 11.21 -14.83 -5.06
N ARG A 22 10.85 -15.09 -3.79
CA ARG A 22 10.01 -14.25 -2.96
C ARG A 22 10.88 -13.17 -2.33
N PRO A 23 10.45 -11.89 -2.39
CA PRO A 23 11.19 -10.81 -1.76
C PRO A 23 11.31 -11.04 -0.25
N SER A 24 12.47 -10.69 0.31
CA SER A 24 12.62 -10.65 1.77
C SER A 24 11.65 -9.64 2.40
N LEU A 25 11.34 -9.80 3.68
CA LEU A 25 10.53 -8.81 4.41
C LEU A 25 11.15 -7.40 4.32
N GLU A 26 12.46 -7.30 4.44
CA GLU A 26 13.21 -6.05 4.27
C GLU A 26 12.97 -5.44 2.87
N THR A 27 12.99 -6.27 1.83
CA THR A 27 12.70 -5.83 0.46
C THR A 27 11.28 -5.31 0.32
N LEU A 28 10.30 -6.01 0.90
CA LEU A 28 8.89 -5.59 0.88
C LEU A 28 8.71 -4.25 1.62
N ILE A 29 9.28 -4.11 2.82
CA ILE A 29 9.19 -2.89 3.63
C ILE A 29 9.85 -1.71 2.89
N ARG A 30 11.04 -1.91 2.32
CA ARG A 30 11.76 -0.85 1.59
C ARG A 30 10.99 -0.40 0.34
N ARG A 31 10.42 -1.34 -0.42
CA ARG A 31 9.65 -1.05 -1.65
C ARG A 31 8.24 -0.52 -1.38
N ASN A 32 7.64 -0.82 -0.22
CA ASN A 32 6.34 -0.30 0.17
C ASN A 32 6.43 1.20 0.52
N ARG A 33 6.41 2.05 -0.51
CA ARG A 33 6.40 3.51 -0.40
C ARG A 33 5.04 4.04 -0.84
N SER A 34 4.67 5.19 -0.28
CA SER A 34 3.43 5.89 -0.60
C SER A 34 3.49 6.53 -1.99
N VAL A 35 2.82 5.90 -2.96
CA VAL A 35 2.79 6.32 -4.36
C VAL A 35 1.60 7.24 -4.63
N ARG A 36 1.82 8.33 -5.37
CA ARG A 36 0.80 9.33 -5.70
C ARG A 36 0.59 9.49 -7.21
N GLY A 37 1.27 8.70 -8.02
CA GLY A 37 1.14 8.69 -9.48
C GLY A 37 1.29 7.25 -9.99
N TYR A 38 0.36 6.83 -10.82
CA TYR A 38 0.20 5.44 -11.27
C TYR A 38 0.29 5.33 -12.79
N ASP A 39 0.82 4.21 -13.26
CA ASP A 39 0.88 3.85 -14.68
C ASP A 39 -0.49 3.38 -15.17
N GLN A 40 -1.18 4.24 -15.92
CA GLN A 40 -2.52 3.96 -16.47
C GLN A 40 -2.56 2.86 -17.55
N SER A 41 -1.41 2.41 -18.06
CA SER A 41 -1.37 1.28 -18.99
C SER A 41 -1.61 -0.06 -18.27
N TYR A 42 -1.41 -0.09 -16.95
CA TYR A 42 -1.61 -1.28 -16.13
C TYR A 42 -3.00 -1.29 -15.48
N VAL A 43 -3.79 -2.31 -15.80
CA VAL A 43 -5.10 -2.52 -15.18
C VAL A 43 -4.96 -3.41 -13.93
N VAL A 44 -5.29 -2.86 -12.76
CA VAL A 44 -5.42 -3.65 -11.53
C VAL A 44 -6.71 -4.44 -11.57
N HIS A 45 -6.60 -5.76 -11.49
CA HIS A 45 -7.75 -6.65 -11.52
C HIS A 45 -8.32 -6.87 -10.10
N GLU A 46 -9.62 -7.09 -10.02
CA GLU A 46 -10.33 -7.38 -8.75
C GLU A 46 -9.70 -8.55 -7.96
N ARG A 47 -9.19 -9.58 -8.65
CA ARG A 47 -8.47 -10.71 -8.02
C ARG A 47 -7.25 -10.26 -7.19
N GLN A 48 -6.57 -9.21 -7.63
CA GLN A 48 -5.41 -8.65 -6.93
C GLN A 48 -5.85 -7.90 -5.67
N LEU A 49 -6.92 -7.11 -5.77
CA LEU A 49 -7.52 -6.43 -4.62
C LEU A 49 -8.04 -7.45 -3.58
N LYS A 50 -8.72 -8.51 -4.04
CA LYS A 50 -9.14 -9.64 -3.20
C LYS A 50 -7.95 -10.31 -2.51
N ALA A 51 -6.85 -10.54 -3.23
CA ALA A 51 -5.65 -11.12 -2.65
C ALA A 51 -5.00 -10.24 -1.57
N MET A 52 -5.08 -8.91 -1.71
CA MET A 52 -4.66 -7.97 -0.67
C MET A 52 -5.59 -8.05 0.54
N VAL A 53 -6.91 -7.99 0.35
CA VAL A 53 -7.89 -8.09 1.45
C VAL A 53 -7.81 -9.44 2.18
N ALA A 54 -7.45 -10.53 1.49
CA ALA A 54 -7.32 -11.87 2.06
C ALA A 54 -6.21 -12.02 3.12
N VAL A 55 -5.39 -10.99 3.37
CA VAL A 55 -4.48 -10.97 4.52
C VAL A 55 -5.20 -10.73 5.85
N ASN A 56 -6.34 -10.05 5.83
CA ASN A 56 -7.02 -9.56 7.03
C ASN A 56 -7.47 -10.65 8.02
N PRO A 57 -7.93 -11.83 7.58
CA PRO A 57 -8.23 -12.92 8.53
C PRO A 57 -7.00 -13.47 9.28
N LYS A 58 -5.78 -13.05 8.93
CA LYS A 58 -4.52 -13.59 9.47
C LYS A 58 -3.75 -12.58 10.33
N VAL A 59 -4.22 -11.34 10.42
CA VAL A 59 -3.55 -10.29 11.19
C VAL A 59 -4.22 -10.08 12.55
N ALA A 60 -3.48 -9.47 13.48
CA ALA A 60 -4.01 -9.16 14.80
C ALA A 60 -5.16 -8.16 14.73
N SER A 61 -6.09 -8.28 15.68
CA SER A 61 -7.19 -7.35 15.91
C SER A 61 -7.43 -7.20 17.41
N SER A 62 -7.63 -5.97 17.88
CA SER A 62 -7.92 -5.63 19.27
C SER A 62 -9.13 -6.43 19.75
N VAL A 63 -8.94 -7.18 20.84
CA VAL A 63 -9.93 -8.15 21.39
C VAL A 63 -10.55 -9.08 20.33
N ASN A 64 -9.80 -9.35 19.25
CA ASN A 64 -10.23 -10.11 18.07
C ASN A 64 -11.53 -9.61 17.40
N GLN A 65 -11.81 -8.31 17.45
CA GLN A 65 -13.09 -7.75 17.03
C GLN A 65 -13.38 -7.83 15.52
N GLN A 66 -12.35 -7.84 14.66
CA GLN A 66 -12.49 -8.01 13.21
C GLN A 66 -13.54 -7.07 12.58
N ALA A 67 -13.51 -5.79 12.98
CA ALA A 67 -14.55 -4.80 12.68
C ALA A 67 -14.41 -4.11 11.31
N LEU A 68 -13.35 -4.38 10.55
CA LEU A 68 -13.12 -3.77 9.24
C LEU A 68 -13.88 -4.51 8.13
N ARG A 69 -14.38 -3.75 7.15
CA ARG A 69 -15.00 -4.23 5.90
C ARG A 69 -14.33 -3.55 4.72
N PHE A 70 -14.37 -4.17 3.55
CA PHE A 70 -13.58 -3.73 2.40
C PHE A 70 -14.47 -3.70 1.17
N HIS A 71 -14.61 -2.52 0.57
CA HIS A 71 -15.25 -2.33 -0.73
C HIS A 71 -14.15 -2.21 -1.79
N LEU A 72 -14.24 -3.04 -2.84
CA LEU A 72 -13.22 -3.14 -3.88
C LEU A 72 -13.63 -2.29 -5.07
N VAL A 73 -12.79 -1.35 -5.45
CA VAL A 73 -13.02 -0.45 -6.58
C VAL A 73 -11.98 -0.75 -7.65
N THR A 74 -12.44 -1.03 -8.87
CA THR A 74 -11.58 -1.17 -10.05
C THR A 74 -11.90 -0.07 -11.06
N LYS A 75 -11.11 0.00 -12.14
CA LYS A 75 -11.24 1.04 -13.16
C LYS A 75 -12.68 1.17 -13.65
N GLY A 76 -13.23 2.38 -13.57
CA GLY A 76 -14.61 2.68 -13.94
C GLY A 76 -15.21 3.81 -13.10
N PRO A 77 -16.55 4.01 -13.16
CA PRO A 77 -17.22 5.14 -12.53
C PRO A 77 -16.99 5.26 -11.01
N GLU A 78 -16.88 4.14 -10.30
CA GLU A 78 -16.58 4.17 -8.86
C GLU A 78 -15.15 4.69 -8.58
N ALA A 79 -14.17 4.40 -9.45
CA ALA A 79 -12.82 4.94 -9.31
C ALA A 79 -12.82 6.46 -9.49
N ASP A 80 -13.59 6.97 -10.45
CA ASP A 80 -13.77 8.41 -10.68
C ASP A 80 -14.48 9.09 -9.49
N GLU A 81 -15.44 8.41 -8.89
CA GLU A 81 -16.10 8.86 -7.65
C GLU A 81 -15.09 8.95 -6.50
N VAL A 82 -14.25 7.93 -6.27
CA VAL A 82 -13.22 7.98 -5.23
C VAL A 82 -12.24 9.13 -5.47
N ASN A 83 -11.77 9.31 -6.70
CA ASN A 83 -10.82 10.38 -7.05
C ASN A 83 -11.36 11.79 -6.76
N ARG A 84 -12.68 12.01 -6.89
CA ARG A 84 -13.30 13.31 -6.56
C ARG A 84 -13.19 13.70 -5.09
N HIS A 85 -13.09 12.72 -4.19
CA HIS A 85 -13.15 12.97 -2.74
C HIS A 85 -11.80 12.89 -2.03
N ILE A 86 -10.82 12.18 -2.60
CA ILE A 86 -9.49 12.03 -1.98
C ILE A 86 -8.59 13.23 -2.22
N LYS A 87 -7.69 13.49 -1.26
CA LYS A 87 -6.64 14.52 -1.38
C LYS A 87 -5.27 13.93 -1.08
N MET A 88 -4.31 14.16 -1.98
CA MET A 88 -2.94 13.65 -1.86
C MET A 88 -1.93 14.78 -1.69
N GLY A 89 -0.76 14.45 -1.11
CA GLY A 89 0.39 15.37 -1.11
C GLY A 89 0.22 16.62 -0.25
N ARG A 90 -0.37 16.51 0.95
CA ARG A 90 -0.61 17.66 1.85
C ARG A 90 0.59 18.58 2.09
N ALA A 91 1.81 18.05 2.10
CA ALA A 91 3.03 18.86 2.28
C ALA A 91 3.59 19.45 0.97
N LEU A 92 2.96 19.16 -0.17
CA LEU A 92 3.29 19.63 -1.52
C LEU A 92 2.03 20.20 -2.21
N PRO A 93 1.31 21.15 -1.57
CA PRO A 93 0.05 21.69 -2.11
C PRO A 93 0.23 22.32 -3.50
N GLU A 94 1.41 22.85 -3.81
CA GLU A 94 1.76 23.48 -5.09
C GLU A 94 1.78 22.50 -6.26
N LEU A 95 1.99 21.21 -6.01
CA LEU A 95 2.13 20.20 -7.07
C LEU A 95 0.81 19.60 -7.54
N HIS A 96 -0.29 19.84 -6.82
CA HIS A 96 -1.63 19.35 -7.19
C HIS A 96 -1.65 17.85 -7.54
N LEU A 97 -1.19 16.99 -6.63
CA LEU A 97 -1.09 15.54 -6.86
C LEU A 97 -2.46 14.85 -6.74
N PRO A 98 -2.72 13.75 -7.49
CA PRO A 98 -1.87 13.14 -8.54
C PRO A 98 -1.72 14.05 -9.77
N PHE A 99 -0.64 13.88 -10.55
CA PHE A 99 -0.53 14.60 -11.83
C PHE A 99 -1.57 14.09 -12.83
N PRO A 100 -2.07 14.95 -13.74
CA PRO A 100 -3.00 14.53 -14.79
C PRO A 100 -2.50 13.33 -15.58
N GLY A 101 -3.34 12.31 -15.72
CA GLY A 101 -2.99 11.06 -16.41
C GLY A 101 -2.20 10.06 -15.55
N THR A 102 -2.08 10.32 -14.24
CA THR A 102 -1.44 9.41 -13.28
C THR A 102 -2.35 9.09 -12.09
N GLU A 103 -3.63 9.43 -12.19
CA GLU A 103 -4.64 9.15 -11.18
C GLU A 103 -4.72 7.63 -10.92
N PRO A 104 -4.90 7.21 -9.65
CA PRO A 104 -5.19 5.82 -9.35
C PRO A 104 -6.53 5.39 -9.94
N GLU A 105 -6.57 4.21 -10.52
CA GLU A 105 -7.79 3.62 -11.11
C GLU A 105 -8.33 2.43 -10.29
N ALA A 106 -7.70 2.10 -9.17
CA ALA A 106 -8.14 1.04 -8.29
C ALA A 106 -7.93 1.39 -6.82
N PHE A 107 -8.90 1.00 -6.00
CA PHE A 107 -8.93 1.31 -4.59
C PHE A 107 -9.49 0.16 -3.75
N ILE A 108 -9.10 0.16 -2.48
CA ILE A 108 -9.79 -0.58 -1.43
C ILE A 108 -10.32 0.46 -0.45
N VAL A 109 -11.63 0.65 -0.40
CA VAL A 109 -12.27 1.50 0.61
C VAL A 109 -12.49 0.64 1.85
N VAL A 110 -11.85 1.02 2.95
CA VAL A 110 -11.95 0.34 4.24
C VAL A 110 -13.06 1.02 5.04
N CYS A 111 -14.09 0.25 5.36
CA CYS A 111 -15.20 0.67 6.21
C CYS A 111 -15.12 0.00 7.58
N THR A 112 -15.93 0.47 8.52
CA THR A 112 -16.03 -0.10 9.87
C THR A 112 -17.45 -0.50 10.24
N THR A 113 -17.60 -1.56 11.02
CA THR A 113 -18.87 -1.95 11.67
C THR A 113 -19.01 -1.39 13.10
N LYS A 114 -18.01 -0.65 13.58
CA LYS A 114 -17.97 -0.04 14.92
C LYS A 114 -17.47 1.40 14.85
N PRO A 115 -17.85 2.28 15.79
CA PRO A 115 -17.28 3.62 15.88
C PRO A 115 -15.75 3.59 15.98
N GLU A 116 -15.09 4.59 15.39
CA GLU A 116 -13.64 4.74 15.53
C GLU A 116 -13.24 4.87 17.01
N ASN A 117 -12.26 4.08 17.41
CA ASN A 117 -11.63 4.14 18.73
C ASN A 117 -10.14 3.76 18.58
N PRO A 118 -9.29 3.98 19.61
CA PRO A 118 -7.86 3.69 19.50
C PRO A 118 -7.54 2.26 19.06
N GLY A 119 -8.28 1.26 19.56
CA GLY A 119 -8.11 -0.14 19.16
C GLY A 119 -8.46 -0.39 17.69
N LEU A 120 -9.53 0.21 17.18
CA LEU A 120 -9.90 0.15 15.77
C LEU A 120 -8.84 0.81 14.87
N LEU A 121 -8.26 1.94 15.30
CA LEU A 121 -7.22 2.62 14.52
C LEU A 121 -5.90 1.82 14.47
N ILE A 122 -5.58 1.08 15.54
CA ILE A 122 -4.48 0.11 15.54
C ILE A 122 -4.77 -1.02 14.55
N ASP A 123 -5.97 -1.60 14.60
CA ASP A 123 -6.40 -2.66 13.67
C ASP A 123 -6.33 -2.17 12.21
N LEU A 124 -6.80 -0.94 11.96
CA LEU A 124 -6.71 -0.30 10.64
C LEU A 124 -5.26 -0.22 10.17
N GLY A 125 -4.34 0.26 11.01
CA GLY A 125 -2.91 0.37 10.68
C GLY A 125 -2.27 -0.98 10.34
N ILE A 126 -2.54 -2.01 11.14
CA ILE A 126 -2.07 -3.39 10.92
C ILE A 126 -2.62 -3.92 9.58
N SER A 127 -3.91 -3.74 9.34
CA SER A 127 -4.61 -4.15 8.14
C SER A 127 -3.99 -3.53 6.88
N VAL A 128 -3.98 -2.19 6.79
CA VAL A 128 -3.55 -1.49 5.57
C VAL A 128 -2.06 -1.65 5.29
N GLN A 129 -1.22 -1.73 6.33
CA GLN A 129 0.20 -2.02 6.17
C GLN A 129 0.41 -3.41 5.56
N THR A 130 -0.30 -4.42 6.09
CA THR A 130 -0.17 -5.80 5.59
C THR A 130 -0.72 -5.93 4.17
N MET A 131 -1.83 -5.25 3.85
CA MET A 131 -2.38 -5.19 2.49
C MET A 131 -1.38 -4.56 1.51
N LEU A 132 -0.71 -3.48 1.89
CA LEU A 132 0.29 -2.83 1.03
C LEU A 132 1.57 -3.68 0.87
N LEU A 133 2.02 -4.40 1.89
CA LEU A 133 3.10 -5.37 1.72
C LEU A 133 2.69 -6.48 0.73
N LYS A 134 1.43 -6.92 0.79
CA LYS A 134 0.89 -7.87 -0.21
C LYS A 134 0.80 -7.25 -1.61
N ALA A 135 0.48 -5.96 -1.72
CA ALA A 135 0.51 -5.25 -3.00
C ALA A 135 1.91 -5.27 -3.62
N VAL A 136 2.95 -4.99 -2.82
CA VAL A 136 4.35 -5.04 -3.26
C VAL A 136 4.79 -6.45 -3.68
N ASP A 137 4.37 -7.48 -2.94
CA ASP A 137 4.59 -8.88 -3.32
C ASP A 137 3.93 -9.24 -4.67
N LEU A 138 2.82 -8.59 -5.02
CA LEU A 138 2.14 -8.72 -6.31
C LEU A 138 2.72 -7.82 -7.42
N GLY A 139 3.80 -7.07 -7.14
CA GLY A 139 4.39 -6.14 -8.09
C GLY A 139 3.63 -4.82 -8.23
N LEU A 140 2.80 -4.47 -7.24
CA LEU A 140 2.01 -3.24 -7.17
C LEU A 140 2.49 -2.34 -6.03
N ASN A 141 1.94 -1.15 -5.96
CA ASN A 141 2.21 -0.14 -4.96
C ASN A 141 0.89 0.47 -4.49
N GLY A 142 0.94 1.31 -3.45
CA GLY A 142 -0.24 2.01 -3.02
C GLY A 142 0.00 3.17 -2.07
N LEU A 143 -1.11 3.74 -1.62
CA LEU A 143 -1.16 4.88 -0.72
C LEU A 143 -2.34 4.73 0.23
N ILE A 144 -2.07 4.89 1.52
CA ILE A 144 -3.09 5.00 2.57
C ILE A 144 -3.57 6.45 2.59
N ILE A 145 -4.88 6.65 2.47
CA ILE A 145 -5.52 7.96 2.41
C ILE A 145 -6.60 8.02 3.49
N ARG A 146 -6.43 8.93 4.44
CA ARG A 146 -7.46 9.35 5.40
C ARG A 146 -7.95 10.79 5.19
N ASN A 147 -7.39 11.48 4.20
CA ASN A 147 -7.79 12.85 3.85
C ASN A 147 -8.78 12.80 2.69
N PHE A 148 -10.05 12.58 3.01
CA PHE A 148 -11.16 12.58 2.07
C PHE A 148 -12.46 13.01 2.78
N ASP A 149 -13.49 13.35 2.01
CA ASP A 149 -14.83 13.60 2.56
C ASP A 149 -15.53 12.25 2.82
N HIS A 150 -15.64 11.87 4.09
CA HIS A 150 -16.20 10.57 4.49
C HIS A 150 -17.67 10.43 4.10
N ALA A 151 -18.48 11.46 4.34
CA ALA A 151 -19.92 11.43 4.07
C ALA A 151 -20.19 11.47 2.58
N ALA A 152 -19.49 12.33 1.83
CA ALA A 152 -19.65 12.42 0.39
C ALA A 152 -19.18 11.14 -0.32
N LEU A 153 -18.05 10.55 0.10
CA LEU A 153 -17.59 9.29 -0.46
C LEU A 153 -18.55 8.13 -0.13
N GLN A 154 -19.06 8.07 1.11
CA GLN A 154 -20.04 7.06 1.50
C GLN A 154 -21.31 7.15 0.64
N ALA A 155 -21.83 8.35 0.45
CA ALA A 155 -23.01 8.59 -0.38
C ALA A 155 -22.74 8.31 -1.86
N GLY A 156 -21.63 8.79 -2.41
CA GLY A 156 -21.26 8.63 -3.82
C GLY A 156 -21.08 7.18 -4.25
N LEU A 157 -20.58 6.33 -3.35
CA LEU A 157 -20.42 4.89 -3.58
C LEU A 157 -21.60 4.05 -3.06
N GLY A 158 -22.62 4.65 -2.44
CA GLY A 158 -23.75 3.92 -1.86
C GLY A 158 -23.33 2.93 -0.76
N LEU A 159 -22.29 3.25 0.01
CA LEU A 159 -21.71 2.33 0.99
C LEU A 159 -22.62 2.15 2.21
N PRO A 160 -22.90 0.91 2.63
CA PRO A 160 -23.76 0.63 3.78
C PRO A 160 -23.07 0.93 5.13
N LEU A 161 -21.76 1.16 5.12
CA LEU A 161 -20.92 1.36 6.29
C LEU A 161 -20.02 2.57 6.09
N GLU A 162 -19.67 3.22 7.20
CA GLU A 162 -18.80 4.39 7.21
C GLU A 162 -17.40 4.04 6.65
N PRO A 163 -16.93 4.71 5.59
CA PRO A 163 -15.55 4.59 5.12
C PRO A 163 -14.62 5.35 6.07
N ILE A 164 -13.51 4.72 6.48
CA ILE A 164 -12.54 5.30 7.43
C ILE A 164 -11.13 5.45 6.84
N CYS A 165 -10.88 4.78 5.71
CA CYS A 165 -9.63 4.84 4.98
C CYS A 165 -9.87 4.42 3.52
N VAL A 166 -9.11 5.02 2.60
CA VAL A 166 -9.02 4.56 1.21
C VAL A 166 -7.57 4.12 0.95
N VAL A 167 -7.39 2.96 0.34
CA VAL A 167 -6.08 2.50 -0.15
C VAL A 167 -6.08 2.58 -1.66
N ALA A 168 -5.37 3.55 -2.24
CA ALA A 168 -5.12 3.60 -3.68
C ALA A 168 -4.10 2.53 -4.05
N VAL A 169 -4.30 1.85 -5.18
CA VAL A 169 -3.49 0.70 -5.61
C VAL A 169 -3.21 0.81 -7.11
N GLY A 170 -1.98 0.51 -7.51
CA GLY A 170 -1.60 0.43 -8.92
C GLY A 170 -0.11 0.21 -9.09
N LYS A 171 0.36 0.26 -10.33
CA LYS A 171 1.81 0.22 -10.61
C LYS A 171 2.38 1.63 -10.52
N SER A 172 3.44 1.82 -9.75
CA SER A 172 4.05 3.15 -9.59
C SER A 172 4.53 3.73 -10.91
N ALA A 173 4.17 4.98 -11.19
CA ALA A 173 4.79 5.82 -12.22
C ALA A 173 5.87 6.75 -11.64
N GLU A 174 6.18 6.61 -10.34
CA GLU A 174 7.07 7.51 -9.61
C GLU A 174 8.34 6.80 -9.14
N LYS A 175 9.45 7.56 -9.09
CA LYS A 175 10.66 7.17 -8.37
C LYS A 175 10.62 7.77 -6.96
N ILE A 176 10.77 6.92 -5.94
CA ILE A 176 10.74 7.33 -4.54
C ILE A 176 12.04 6.87 -3.86
N GLU A 177 12.69 7.79 -3.17
CA GLU A 177 13.94 7.54 -2.44
C GLU A 177 13.78 7.89 -0.95
N LEU A 178 14.39 7.07 -0.10
CA LEU A 178 14.48 7.35 1.33
C LEU A 178 15.79 8.05 1.61
N VAL A 179 15.73 9.05 2.47
CA VAL A 179 16.91 9.76 2.97
C VAL A 179 16.90 9.61 4.47
N GLU A 180 18.00 9.12 5.02
CA GLU A 180 18.18 9.06 6.46
C GLU A 180 18.45 10.47 7.01
N ILE A 181 17.86 10.79 8.15
CA ILE A 181 17.97 12.07 8.85
C ILE A 181 18.05 11.85 10.37
N SER A 182 18.51 12.85 11.12
CA SER A 182 18.39 12.86 12.59
C SER A 182 16.98 13.24 13.07
N ALA A 183 16.70 13.08 14.37
CA ALA A 183 15.43 13.47 14.97
C ALA A 183 15.15 14.98 14.95
N GLU A 184 16.19 15.81 14.84
CA GLU A 184 16.10 17.28 14.84
C GLU A 184 15.82 17.86 13.44
N GLU A 185 16.02 17.07 12.39
CA GLU A 185 15.83 17.48 11.00
C GLU A 185 14.36 17.42 10.55
N SER A 186 14.05 18.06 9.41
CA SER A 186 12.68 18.11 8.90
C SER A 186 12.23 16.78 8.31
N ILE A 187 11.10 16.25 8.81
CA ILE A 187 10.44 15.05 8.26
C ILE A 187 9.59 15.32 7.00
N LYS A 188 9.51 16.56 6.52
CA LYS A 188 8.69 16.91 5.35
C LYS A 188 9.26 16.25 4.10
N TYR A 189 8.45 15.43 3.42
CA TYR A 189 8.80 14.90 2.11
C TYR A 189 8.84 16.02 1.07
N TYR A 190 9.68 15.85 0.04
CA TYR A 190 9.86 16.82 -1.03
C TYR A 190 10.03 16.14 -2.39
N ARG A 191 10.00 16.93 -3.48
CA ARG A 191 10.37 16.45 -4.82
C ARG A 191 11.53 17.27 -5.37
N LYS A 192 12.48 16.58 -5.98
CA LYS A 192 13.63 17.18 -6.66
C LYS A 192 14.00 16.30 -7.86
N ASP A 193 14.22 16.90 -9.02
CA ASP A 193 14.64 16.21 -10.25
C ASP A 193 13.76 15.01 -10.61
N GLY A 194 12.44 15.14 -10.42
CA GLY A 194 11.46 14.08 -10.69
C GLY A 194 11.40 12.94 -9.66
N ILE A 195 12.20 13.01 -8.59
CA ILE A 195 12.25 12.00 -7.52
C ILE A 195 11.51 12.51 -6.29
N HIS A 196 10.70 11.65 -5.67
CA HIS A 196 10.07 11.92 -4.39
C HIS A 196 10.95 11.44 -3.24
N TYR A 197 11.45 12.36 -2.43
CA TYR A 197 12.30 12.05 -1.29
C TYR A 197 11.49 12.01 0.00
N VAL A 198 11.68 10.95 0.77
CA VAL A 198 11.00 10.74 2.05
C VAL A 198 12.05 10.63 3.16
N PRO A 199 12.22 11.69 3.97
CA PRO A 199 13.10 11.64 5.13
C PRO A 199 12.64 10.56 6.14
N LYS A 200 13.60 9.84 6.72
CA LYS A 200 13.41 8.81 7.74
C LYS A 200 14.41 9.01 8.87
N ILE A 201 13.90 9.17 10.08
CA ILE A 201 14.73 9.27 11.29
C ILE A 201 15.52 7.97 11.43
N ARG A 202 16.84 8.09 11.66
CA ARG A 202 17.73 6.96 11.88
C ARG A 202 17.35 6.14 13.11
N VAL A 203 17.76 4.88 13.13
CA VAL A 203 17.33 3.92 14.16
C VAL A 203 17.79 4.34 15.56
N GLU A 204 18.98 4.92 15.65
CA GLU A 204 19.61 5.35 16.90
C GLU A 204 18.80 6.46 17.61
N ASP A 205 18.10 7.30 16.84
CA ASP A 205 17.34 8.42 17.37
C ASP A 205 15.88 8.07 17.71
N ILE A 206 15.40 6.88 17.33
CA ILE A 206 14.04 6.39 17.68
C ILE A 206 14.03 5.41 18.87
N ILE A 207 15.20 4.99 19.33
CA ILE A 207 15.39 4.16 20.52
C ILE A 207 15.69 5.09 21.71
N ILE A 208 15.04 4.83 22.85
CA ILE A 208 15.20 5.59 24.11
C ILE A 208 15.97 4.74 25.13
#